data_AF-A0A1D8U101-F1
#
_entry.id   AF-A0A1D8U101-F1
#
_cell.length_a   1.000
_cell.length_b   1.000
_cell.length_c   1.000
_cell.angle_alpha   90.00
_cell.angle_beta   90.00
_cell.angle_gamma   90.00
#
_symmetry.space_group_name_H-M   'P 1'
#
loop_
_entity.id
_entity.type
_entity.pdbx_description
1 polymer ?
#
loop_
_entity_poly.entity_id
_entity_poly.type
_entity_poly.pdbx_seq_one_letter_code
_entity_poly.pdbx_strand_id
1 'polypeptide(L)'
;MQTAVIKIIKIKNFILIILINCKVKKIGIKMKLQQIPRKVVDKLYNNAYRLFGWDKISLTKINNRNDLKEIGTKYGGWVVPASLLDASSICYCVGCGEDISFDIGLINQFGCDVFAFDPTPRAIKYVQKVAGNNSKYHFFEIGLWNKEDTLKFYVPQNPDHVSHSLINLQKTSDYIEVKVKRLRQIMEDIGHKKIDLIKIDIEGA
;
A
#
# COMPACT_ATOMS: atom_id res chain seq x y z
N MET A 1 -7.72 -14.97 -18.47
CA MET A 1 -8.00 -14.91 -17.02
C MET A 1 -7.56 -13.54 -16.53
N GLN A 2 -8.50 -12.70 -16.07
CA GLN A 2 -8.18 -11.37 -15.52
C GLN A 2 -7.77 -11.56 -14.06
N THR A 3 -6.51 -11.28 -13.75
CA THR A 3 -6.03 -11.25 -12.37
C THR A 3 -6.52 -9.97 -11.70
N ALA A 4 -7.28 -10.11 -10.63
CA ALA A 4 -7.75 -9.02 -9.78
C ALA A 4 -6.61 -8.60 -8.84
N VAL A 5 -5.96 -7.44 -9.11
CA VAL A 5 -4.98 -6.85 -8.17
C VAL A 5 -5.76 -6.05 -7.13
N ILE A 6 -5.75 -6.52 -5.88
CA ILE A 6 -6.35 -5.82 -4.74
C ILE A 6 -5.33 -4.81 -4.21
N LYS A 7 -5.57 -3.52 -4.45
CA LYS A 7 -4.83 -2.43 -3.83
C LYS A 7 -5.57 -2.00 -2.56
N ILE A 8 -4.95 -2.19 -1.40
CA ILE A 8 -5.48 -1.68 -0.14
C ILE A 8 -4.76 -0.36 0.15
N ILE A 9 -5.49 0.75 0.18
CA ILE A 9 -4.95 2.06 0.57
C ILE A 9 -5.56 2.43 1.92
N LYS A 10 -4.72 2.56 2.95
CA LYS A 10 -5.13 3.01 4.29
C LYS A 10 -5.31 4.53 4.25
N ILE A 11 -6.54 4.98 4.07
CA ILE A 11 -6.93 6.36 4.36
C ILE A 11 -7.46 6.36 5.78
N LYS A 12 -6.93 7.22 6.66
CA LYS A 12 -7.38 7.33 8.07
C LYS A 12 -8.92 7.24 8.14
N ASN A 13 -9.39 6.16 8.78
CA ASN A 13 -10.79 5.75 9.01
C ASN A 13 -11.57 5.03 7.88
N PHE A 14 -10.99 4.69 6.72
CA PHE A 14 -11.66 3.86 5.70
C PHE A 14 -10.66 2.96 4.95
N ILE A 15 -10.97 1.65 4.89
CA ILE A 15 -10.24 0.67 4.07
C ILE A 15 -10.79 0.74 2.66
N LEU A 16 -9.97 1.22 1.72
CA LEU A 16 -10.30 1.28 0.30
C LEU A 16 -9.66 0.07 -0.40
N ILE A 17 -10.49 -0.90 -0.81
CA ILE A 17 -10.09 -2.02 -1.69
C ILE A 17 -10.35 -1.58 -3.13
N ILE A 18 -9.30 -1.27 -3.90
CA ILE A 18 -9.41 -0.94 -5.32
C ILE A 18 -9.06 -2.18 -6.15
N LEU A 19 -10.03 -2.67 -6.92
CA LEU A 19 -9.81 -3.56 -8.05
C LEU A 19 -9.64 -2.70 -9.31
N ILE A 20 -8.41 -2.55 -9.82
CA ILE A 20 -8.16 -1.69 -10.99
C ILE A 20 -8.23 -2.51 -12.27
N ASN A 21 -9.32 -2.35 -13.03
CA ASN A 21 -9.35 -2.54 -14.48
C ASN A 21 -10.44 -1.65 -15.08
N CYS A 22 -10.14 -0.41 -15.48
CA CYS A 22 -10.86 0.22 -16.60
C CYS A 22 -10.30 1.57 -17.08
N LYS A 23 -10.44 1.81 -18.39
CA LYS A 23 -10.31 3.11 -19.07
C LYS A 23 -11.41 4.06 -18.57
N VAL A 24 -11.02 5.26 -18.16
CA VAL A 24 -11.95 6.31 -17.70
C VAL A 24 -12.70 6.92 -18.90
N LYS A 25 -14.02 6.74 -18.97
CA LYS A 25 -14.92 7.57 -19.79
C LYS A 25 -15.55 8.64 -18.90
N LYS A 26 -15.30 9.92 -19.21
CA LYS A 26 -15.96 11.06 -18.53
C LYS A 26 -17.43 11.12 -18.95
N ILE A 27 -18.35 11.02 -17.99
CA ILE A 27 -19.76 11.39 -18.16
C ILE A 27 -19.99 12.63 -17.28
N GLY A 28 -20.33 13.74 -17.92
CA GLY A 28 -20.58 15.02 -17.25
C GLY A 28 -22.07 15.22 -16.94
N ILE A 29 -22.40 15.46 -15.69
CA ILE A 29 -23.72 15.97 -15.26
C ILE A 29 -23.50 17.37 -14.67
N LYS A 30 -24.09 18.40 -15.28
CA LYS A 30 -24.09 19.77 -14.78
C LYS A 30 -25.28 19.95 -13.83
N MET A 31 -25.02 20.16 -12.54
CA MET A 31 -25.99 20.69 -11.57
C MET A 31 -25.50 22.04 -11.02
N LYS A 32 -26.37 23.07 -11.03
CA LYS A 32 -26.08 24.43 -10.53
C LYS A 32 -26.03 24.42 -9.00
N LEU A 33 -24.84 24.64 -8.43
CA LEU A 33 -24.48 24.46 -7.01
C LEU A 33 -23.97 25.76 -6.36
N GLN A 34 -24.52 26.92 -6.72
CA GLN A 34 -23.88 28.21 -6.44
C GLN A 34 -24.03 28.75 -5.01
N GLN A 35 -24.78 28.10 -4.10
CA GLN A 35 -25.02 28.65 -2.75
C GLN A 35 -24.76 27.69 -1.58
N ILE A 36 -24.41 26.42 -1.83
CA ILE A 36 -24.17 25.45 -0.76
C ILE A 36 -22.65 25.36 -0.52
N PRO A 37 -22.17 25.42 0.73
CA PRO A 37 -20.75 25.27 1.02
C PRO A 37 -20.23 23.97 0.42
N ARG A 38 -19.14 24.03 -0.37
CA ARG A 38 -18.59 22.88 -1.10
C ARG A 38 -18.40 21.64 -0.21
N LYS A 39 -18.03 21.84 1.06
CA LYS A 39 -17.92 20.78 2.08
C LYS A 39 -19.24 20.05 2.38
N VAL A 40 -20.36 20.75 2.37
CA VAL A 40 -21.70 20.17 2.59
C VAL A 40 -22.14 19.37 1.36
N VAL A 41 -21.87 19.90 0.18
CA VAL A 41 -22.10 19.20 -1.10
C VAL A 41 -21.27 17.93 -1.16
N ASP A 42 -19.97 18.03 -0.84
CA ASP A 42 -19.06 16.88 -0.81
C ASP A 42 -19.50 15.85 0.23
N LYS A 43 -19.99 16.29 1.41
CA LYS A 43 -20.49 15.38 2.45
C LYS A 43 -21.75 14.64 2.02
N LEU A 44 -22.73 15.34 1.45
CA LEU A 44 -23.98 14.74 0.94
C LEU A 44 -23.70 13.80 -0.23
N TYR A 45 -22.83 14.23 -1.15
CA TYR A 45 -22.38 13.43 -2.28
C TYR A 45 -21.65 12.16 -1.79
N ASN A 46 -20.68 12.28 -0.87
CA ASN A 46 -19.98 11.13 -0.31
C ASN A 46 -20.93 10.18 0.45
N ASN A 47 -21.92 10.71 1.16
CA ASN A 47 -22.93 9.91 1.83
C ASN A 47 -23.81 9.16 0.83
N ALA A 48 -24.19 9.78 -0.29
CA ALA A 48 -24.95 9.12 -1.35
C ALA A 48 -24.18 7.93 -1.94
N TYR A 49 -22.91 8.11 -2.33
CA TYR A 49 -22.09 6.99 -2.83
C TYR A 49 -21.95 5.86 -1.81
N ARG A 50 -21.78 6.18 -0.52
CA ARG A 50 -21.76 5.17 0.55
C ARG A 50 -23.10 4.45 0.71
N LEU A 51 -24.22 5.17 0.68
CA LEU A 51 -25.57 4.61 0.77
C LEU A 51 -25.87 3.67 -0.40
N PHE A 52 -25.45 4.02 -1.61
CA PHE A 52 -25.58 3.17 -2.79
C PHE A 52 -24.54 2.04 -2.84
N GLY A 53 -23.58 2.03 -1.91
CA GLY A 53 -22.49 1.06 -1.85
C GLY A 53 -21.57 1.17 -3.06
N TRP A 54 -21.23 2.37 -3.51
CA TRP A 54 -20.38 2.62 -4.69
C TRP A 54 -19.10 3.34 -4.28
N ASP A 55 -17.97 2.90 -4.84
CA ASP A 55 -16.71 3.61 -4.69
C ASP A 55 -16.72 4.89 -5.54
N LYS A 56 -16.39 6.02 -4.93
CA LYS A 56 -16.45 7.34 -5.58
C LYS A 56 -15.40 7.50 -6.68
N ILE A 57 -14.25 6.82 -6.55
CA ILE A 57 -13.11 7.01 -7.45
C ILE A 57 -13.26 6.14 -8.69
N SER A 58 -13.56 4.86 -8.50
CA SER A 58 -13.71 3.87 -9.58
C SER A 58 -15.13 3.71 -10.10
N LEU A 59 -16.13 4.25 -9.38
CA LEU A 59 -17.56 4.03 -9.63
C LEU A 59 -17.98 2.56 -9.56
N THR A 60 -17.17 1.73 -8.91
CA THR A 60 -17.43 0.30 -8.78
C THR A 60 -18.37 0.05 -7.61
N LYS A 61 -19.32 -0.87 -7.77
CA LYS A 61 -20.17 -1.32 -6.66
C LYS A 61 -19.32 -2.05 -5.62
N ILE A 62 -19.34 -1.55 -4.40
CA ILE A 62 -18.80 -2.16 -3.20
C ILE A 62 -19.79 -3.24 -2.76
N ASN A 63 -19.35 -4.49 -2.79
CA ASN A 63 -20.11 -5.60 -2.24
C ASN A 63 -19.71 -5.80 -0.78
N ASN A 64 -20.70 -6.02 0.08
CA ASN A 64 -20.44 -6.42 1.46
C ASN A 64 -19.79 -7.80 1.47
N ARG A 65 -18.84 -7.98 2.38
CA ARG A 65 -18.08 -9.21 2.57
C ARG A 65 -18.15 -9.59 4.04
N ASN A 66 -18.40 -10.86 4.32
CA ASN A 66 -18.43 -11.42 5.67
C ASN A 66 -17.09 -12.08 6.06
N ASP A 67 -16.14 -12.15 5.13
CA ASP A 67 -14.83 -12.78 5.30
C ASP A 67 -13.70 -11.77 5.52
N LEU A 68 -14.02 -10.52 5.85
CA LEU A 68 -13.03 -9.51 6.16
C LEU A 68 -12.35 -9.83 7.49
N LYS A 69 -11.02 -9.84 7.50
CA LYS A 69 -10.24 -10.08 8.72
C LYS A 69 -9.11 -9.08 8.86
N GLU A 70 -8.97 -8.53 10.05
CA GLU A 70 -7.82 -7.72 10.46
C GLU A 70 -6.62 -8.61 10.78
N ILE A 71 -5.47 -8.23 10.24
CA ILE A 71 -4.19 -8.93 10.41
C ILE A 71 -3.13 -7.91 10.81
N GLY A 72 -2.28 -8.26 11.78
CA GLY A 72 -1.22 -7.41 12.32
C GLY A 72 -1.57 -6.79 13.68
N THR A 73 -0.75 -5.84 14.14
CA THR A 73 -0.98 -5.12 15.40
C THR A 73 -2.05 -4.05 15.26
N LYS A 74 -2.48 -3.44 16.38
CA LYS A 74 -3.36 -2.26 16.36
C LYS A 74 -2.78 -1.07 15.58
N TYR A 75 -1.45 -0.98 15.49
CA TYR A 75 -0.74 0.08 14.78
C TYR A 75 -0.58 -0.26 13.29
N GLY A 76 0.09 -1.38 13.02
CA GLY A 76 0.46 -1.86 11.67
C GLY A 76 -0.57 -2.76 11.00
N GLY A 77 -1.77 -2.90 11.57
CA GLY A 77 -2.80 -3.81 11.08
C GLY A 77 -3.52 -3.33 9.82
N TRP A 78 -3.93 -4.30 9.00
CA TRP A 78 -4.71 -4.12 7.77
C TRP A 78 -5.80 -5.20 7.66
N VAL A 79 -6.91 -4.86 7.00
CA VAL A 79 -8.01 -5.79 6.78
C VAL A 79 -7.95 -6.36 5.37
N VAL A 80 -8.06 -7.67 5.26
CA VAL A 80 -8.05 -8.41 3.99
C VAL A 80 -9.29 -9.29 3.86
N PRO A 81 -9.77 -9.55 2.62
CA PRO A 81 -10.79 -10.56 2.38
C PRO A 81 -10.17 -11.96 2.44
N ALA A 82 -10.36 -12.66 3.57
CA ALA A 82 -9.65 -13.91 3.88
C ALA A 82 -9.90 -15.02 2.85
N SER A 83 -11.08 -15.09 2.23
CA SER A 83 -11.39 -16.13 1.24
C SER A 83 -10.71 -15.93 -0.12
N LEU A 84 -10.01 -14.81 -0.34
CA LEU A 84 -9.26 -14.55 -1.58
C LEU A 84 -7.77 -14.85 -1.46
N LEU A 85 -7.31 -15.30 -0.28
CA LEU A 85 -5.91 -15.57 -0.01
C LEU A 85 -5.74 -17.03 0.42
N ASP A 86 -4.69 -17.64 -0.11
CA ASP A 86 -4.31 -19.02 0.12
C ASP A 86 -2.78 -19.19 0.00
N ALA A 87 -2.29 -20.43 0.16
CA ALA A 87 -0.87 -20.72 0.14
C ALA A 87 -0.19 -20.47 -1.22
N SER A 88 -0.95 -20.30 -2.30
CA SER A 88 -0.45 -19.98 -3.64
C SER A 88 -0.41 -18.48 -3.94
N SER A 89 -0.93 -17.66 -3.01
CA SER A 89 -1.04 -16.23 -3.19
C SER A 89 0.34 -15.54 -3.13
N ILE A 90 0.54 -14.58 -4.03
CA ILE A 90 1.72 -13.72 -4.07
C ILE A 90 1.35 -12.36 -3.48
N CYS A 91 1.90 -12.06 -2.30
CA CYS A 91 1.59 -10.84 -1.55
C CYS A 91 2.79 -9.88 -1.55
N TYR A 92 2.59 -8.65 -2.01
CA TYR A 92 3.60 -7.60 -2.01
C TYR A 92 3.37 -6.64 -0.84
N CYS A 93 4.39 -6.45 0.01
CA CYS A 93 4.34 -5.50 1.11
C CYS A 93 5.43 -4.42 0.94
N VAL A 94 5.01 -3.22 0.55
CA VAL A 94 5.92 -2.10 0.29
C VAL A 94 5.88 -1.13 1.47
N GLY A 95 7.05 -0.79 2.01
CA GLY A 95 7.18 -0.05 3.27
C GLY A 95 6.97 -0.98 4.46
N CYS A 96 8.08 -1.54 4.93
CA CYS A 96 8.10 -2.46 6.07
C CYS A 96 8.22 -1.67 7.37
N GLY A 97 9.08 -0.64 7.37
CA GLY A 97 9.45 0.06 8.59
C GLY A 97 9.90 -0.91 9.68
N GLU A 98 9.42 -0.69 10.89
CA GLU A 98 9.71 -1.54 12.05
C GLU A 98 8.46 -2.30 12.55
N ASP A 99 7.45 -2.48 11.68
CA ASP A 99 6.28 -3.31 11.96
C ASP A 99 5.89 -4.14 10.73
N ILE A 100 6.32 -5.40 10.73
CA ILE A 100 5.95 -6.41 9.72
C ILE A 100 4.92 -7.41 10.24
N SER A 101 4.16 -7.04 11.28
CA SER A 101 3.16 -7.93 11.87
C SER A 101 2.05 -8.31 10.89
N PHE A 102 1.68 -7.40 10.00
CA PHE A 102 0.75 -7.68 8.92
C PHE A 102 1.33 -8.74 7.96
N ASP A 103 2.54 -8.50 7.49
CA ASP A 103 3.26 -9.38 6.57
C ASP A 103 3.41 -10.80 7.13
N ILE A 104 3.88 -10.93 8.38
CA ILE A 104 4.00 -12.22 9.07
C ILE A 104 2.62 -12.84 9.31
N GLY A 105 1.61 -12.02 9.60
CA GLY A 105 0.23 -12.48 9.76
C GLY A 105 -0.36 -13.07 8.47
N LEU A 106 0.00 -12.54 7.29
CA LEU A 106 -0.38 -13.12 5.99
C LEU A 106 0.20 -14.53 5.85
N ILE A 107 1.50 -14.70 6.10
CA ILE A 107 2.18 -15.99 6.04
C ILE A 107 1.53 -16.97 7.02
N ASN A 108 1.40 -16.58 8.29
CA ASN A 108 0.90 -17.46 9.34
C ASN A 108 -0.55 -17.90 9.10
N GLN A 109 -1.37 -17.02 8.53
CA GLN A 109 -2.78 -17.31 8.33
C GLN A 109 -3.07 -18.05 7.03
N PHE A 110 -2.37 -17.72 5.95
CA PHE A 110 -2.70 -18.22 4.61
C PHE A 110 -1.62 -19.14 4.03
N GLY A 111 -0.43 -19.21 4.63
CA GLY A 111 0.72 -19.97 4.11
C GLY A 111 1.30 -19.41 2.82
N CYS A 112 0.93 -18.18 2.45
CA CYS A 112 1.33 -17.52 1.22
C CYS A 112 2.79 -17.05 1.24
N ASP A 113 3.31 -16.69 0.07
CA ASP A 113 4.62 -16.05 -0.05
C ASP A 113 4.46 -14.52 0.02
N VAL A 114 5.26 -13.89 0.88
CA VAL A 114 5.31 -12.43 1.02
C VAL A 114 6.62 -11.91 0.46
N PHE A 115 6.51 -10.94 -0.46
CA PHE A 115 7.62 -10.22 -1.06
C PHE A 115 7.58 -8.80 -0.52
N ALA A 116 8.57 -8.45 0.31
CA ALA A 116 8.61 -7.22 1.08
C ALA A 116 9.71 -6.29 0.58
N PHE A 117 9.40 -5.00 0.49
CA PHE A 117 10.27 -4.00 -0.16
C PHE A 117 10.42 -2.78 0.74
N ASP A 118 11.64 -2.54 1.21
CA ASP A 118 11.97 -1.34 1.98
C ASP A 118 13.48 -1.08 1.90
N PRO A 119 13.93 0.08 1.40
CA PRO A 119 15.36 0.36 1.30
C PRO A 119 15.95 0.98 2.57
N THR A 120 15.15 1.22 3.62
CA THR A 120 15.62 1.97 4.79
C THR A 120 16.46 1.08 5.72
N PRO A 121 17.63 1.56 6.21
CA PRO A 121 18.51 0.77 7.09
C PRO A 121 17.83 0.23 8.34
N ARG A 122 16.86 0.97 8.90
CA ARG A 122 16.07 0.54 10.06
C ARG A 122 15.20 -0.66 9.72
N ALA A 123 14.47 -0.60 8.60
CA ALA A 123 13.65 -1.72 8.14
C ALA A 123 14.50 -2.95 7.83
N ILE A 124 15.63 -2.77 7.12
CA ILE A 124 16.55 -3.87 6.81
C ILE A 124 17.00 -4.59 8.07
N LYS A 125 17.49 -3.85 9.07
CA LYS A 125 17.93 -4.41 10.35
C LYS A 125 16.78 -5.11 11.10
N TYR A 126 15.59 -4.51 11.09
CA TYR A 126 14.42 -5.06 11.77
C TYR A 126 13.94 -6.36 11.12
N VAL A 127 13.78 -6.36 9.79
CA VAL A 127 13.36 -7.54 9.02
C VAL A 127 14.35 -8.68 9.18
N GLN A 128 15.65 -8.40 9.06
CA GLN A 128 16.68 -9.44 9.24
C GLN A 128 16.58 -10.11 10.62
N LYS A 129 16.30 -9.32 11.67
CA LYS A 129 16.13 -9.81 13.04
C LYS A 129 14.87 -10.66 13.21
N VAL A 130 13.75 -10.25 12.62
CA VAL A 130 12.43 -10.84 12.90
C VAL A 130 12.07 -11.96 11.92
N ALA A 131 12.40 -11.81 10.64
CA ALA A 131 11.95 -12.66 9.56
C ALA A 131 13.09 -13.25 8.70
N GLY A 132 14.36 -12.95 9.01
CA GLY A 132 15.50 -13.37 8.18
C GLY A 132 15.65 -14.89 7.99
N ASN A 133 15.04 -15.71 8.85
CA ASN A 133 15.01 -17.18 8.74
C ASN A 133 13.68 -17.74 8.22
N ASN A 134 12.73 -16.88 7.84
CA ASN A 134 11.42 -17.31 7.34
C ASN A 134 11.47 -17.51 5.82
N SER A 135 11.37 -18.76 5.37
CA SER A 135 11.46 -19.13 3.95
C SER A 135 10.32 -18.59 3.08
N LYS A 136 9.22 -18.11 3.69
CA LYS A 136 8.07 -17.49 3.02
C LYS A 136 8.13 -15.96 3.01
N TYR A 137 9.17 -15.37 3.61
CA TYR A 137 9.37 -13.92 3.68
C TYR A 137 10.57 -13.52 2.82
N HIS A 138 10.30 -12.97 1.64
CA HIS A 138 11.31 -12.57 0.66
C HIS A 138 11.52 -11.05 0.75
N PHE A 139 12.62 -10.62 1.36
CA PHE A 139 12.90 -9.21 1.57
C PHE A 139 13.87 -8.63 0.53
N PHE A 140 13.55 -7.44 0.02
CA PHE A 140 14.36 -6.72 -0.97
C PHE A 140 14.62 -5.29 -0.50
N GLU A 141 15.90 -4.91 -0.48
CA GLU A 141 16.39 -3.59 -0.09
C GLU A 141 16.22 -2.56 -1.22
N ILE A 142 15.01 -2.48 -1.80
CA ILE A 142 14.67 -1.55 -2.89
C ILE A 142 13.40 -0.78 -2.57
N GLY A 143 13.38 0.49 -2.96
CA GLY A 143 12.18 1.32 -2.88
C GLY A 143 11.29 1.19 -4.11
N LEU A 144 10.00 1.39 -3.93
CA LEU A 144 9.06 1.50 -5.05
C LEU A 144 9.00 2.95 -5.54
N TRP A 145 9.19 3.15 -6.85
CA TRP A 145 9.15 4.48 -7.46
C TRP A 145 8.53 4.48 -8.85
N ASN A 146 8.31 5.67 -9.39
CA ASN A 146 7.73 5.85 -10.71
C ASN A 146 8.76 5.69 -11.84
N LYS A 147 10.03 5.37 -11.58
CA LYS A 147 11.07 5.01 -12.55
C LYS A 147 12.19 4.26 -11.82
N GLU A 148 13.04 3.56 -12.57
CA GLU A 148 14.29 3.07 -12.01
C GLU A 148 15.23 4.26 -11.81
N ASP A 149 15.76 4.38 -10.59
CA ASP A 149 16.67 5.46 -10.22
C ASP A 149 17.45 5.09 -8.95
N THR A 150 18.43 5.93 -8.61
CA THR A 150 19.03 5.95 -7.28
C THR A 150 18.70 7.29 -6.64
N LEU A 151 17.92 7.26 -5.56
CA LEU A 151 17.46 8.46 -4.87
C LEU A 151 18.26 8.70 -3.59
N LYS A 152 18.50 9.97 -3.27
CA LYS A 152 19.10 10.36 -1.99
C LYS A 152 17.99 10.56 -0.95
N PHE A 153 17.98 9.71 0.07
CA PHE A 153 17.12 9.85 1.25
C PHE A 153 17.90 10.58 2.33
N TYR A 154 17.46 11.78 2.70
CA TYR A 154 18.12 12.57 3.73
C TYR A 154 17.70 12.08 5.12
N VAL A 155 18.69 11.93 6.02
CA VAL A 155 18.43 11.56 7.41
C VAL A 155 17.91 12.81 8.14
N PRO A 156 16.80 12.73 8.90
CA PRO A 156 16.36 13.85 9.73
C PRO A 156 17.43 14.19 10.77
N GLN A 157 17.63 15.47 11.05
CA GLN A 157 18.67 15.95 11.96
C GLN A 157 18.44 15.53 13.42
N ASN A 158 17.22 15.09 13.74
CA ASN A 158 16.83 14.57 15.04
C ASN A 158 16.53 13.06 14.92
N PRO A 159 17.29 12.18 15.62
CA PRO A 159 17.06 10.73 15.60
C PRO A 159 15.68 10.32 16.19
N ASP A 160 15.01 11.20 16.93
CA ASP A 160 13.69 10.94 17.52
C ASP A 160 12.50 11.26 16.58
N HIS A 161 12.74 11.82 15.38
CA HIS A 161 11.71 12.06 14.38
C HIS A 161 11.72 10.99 13.28
N VAL A 162 10.59 10.30 13.13
CA VAL A 162 10.48 8.96 12.52
C VAL A 162 10.34 8.96 10.99
N SER A 163 10.37 10.12 10.33
CA SER A 163 10.00 10.20 8.91
C SER A 163 11.14 10.71 8.03
N HIS A 164 11.83 9.79 7.37
CA HIS A 164 12.76 10.07 6.28
C HIS A 164 11.99 10.65 5.08
N SER A 165 12.03 11.97 4.92
CA SER A 165 11.34 12.65 3.82
C SER A 165 12.24 12.75 2.58
N LEU A 166 11.66 12.51 1.40
CA LEU A 166 12.28 12.66 0.08
C LEU A 166 12.70 14.12 -0.24
N ILE A 167 12.15 15.08 0.49
CA ILE A 167 12.44 16.51 0.34
C ILE A 167 13.40 16.89 1.46
N ASN A 168 14.57 17.45 1.11
CA ASN A 168 15.56 18.00 2.05
C ASN A 168 15.01 19.29 2.71
N LEU A 169 13.90 19.17 3.43
CA LEU A 169 13.24 20.27 4.15
C LEU A 169 14.12 20.77 5.31
N GLN A 170 15.10 19.99 5.76
CA GLN A 170 15.94 20.27 6.93
C GLN A 170 17.39 20.70 6.59
N LYS A 171 17.76 20.80 5.30
CA LYS A 171 19.11 21.18 4.83
C LYS A 171 20.25 20.37 5.48
N THR A 172 20.09 19.06 5.63
CA THR A 172 21.15 18.18 6.16
C THR A 172 22.09 17.72 5.05
N SER A 173 23.37 17.46 5.40
CA SER A 173 24.40 16.94 4.49
C SER A 173 24.35 15.42 4.33
N ASP A 174 23.77 14.72 5.31
CA ASP A 174 23.85 13.28 5.42
C ASP A 174 22.66 12.62 4.71
N TYR A 175 22.97 11.82 3.70
CA TYR A 175 22.00 11.08 2.91
C TYR A 175 22.42 9.62 2.76
N ILE A 176 21.43 8.76 2.58
CA ILE A 176 21.63 7.42 2.06
C ILE A 176 21.20 7.37 0.60
N GLU A 177 21.92 6.62 -0.22
CA GLU A 177 21.51 6.35 -1.59
C GLU A 177 20.69 5.06 -1.61
N VAL A 178 19.44 5.18 -2.05
CA VAL A 178 18.52 4.05 -2.12
C VAL A 178 18.19 3.73 -3.57
N LYS A 179 18.30 2.45 -3.91
CA LYS A 179 17.85 1.95 -5.21
C LYS A 179 16.33 1.95 -5.24
N VAL A 180 15.75 2.49 -6.29
CA VAL A 180 14.30 2.47 -6.49
C VAL A 180 13.93 1.93 -7.86
N LYS A 181 12.79 1.24 -7.95
CA LYS A 181 12.31 0.62 -9.19
C LYS A 181 10.81 0.79 -9.37
N ARG A 182 10.36 0.71 -10.63
CA ARG A 182 8.92 0.58 -10.95
C ARG A 182 8.43 -0.79 -10.52
N LEU A 183 7.17 -0.87 -10.09
CA LEU A 183 6.51 -2.15 -9.75
C LEU A 183 6.66 -3.18 -10.88
N ARG A 184 6.48 -2.75 -12.14
CA ARG A 184 6.61 -3.62 -13.30
C ARG A 184 8.01 -4.25 -13.39
N GLN A 185 9.06 -3.45 -13.19
CA GLN A 185 10.44 -3.93 -13.24
C GLN A 185 10.70 -4.95 -12.12
N ILE A 186 10.21 -4.67 -10.91
CA ILE A 186 10.31 -5.60 -9.77
C ILE A 186 9.61 -6.94 -10.08
N MET A 187 8.42 -6.88 -10.70
CA MET A 187 7.71 -8.10 -11.11
C MET A 187 8.48 -8.88 -12.18
N GLU A 188 9.08 -8.19 -13.16
CA GLU A 188 9.90 -8.79 -14.20
C GLU A 188 11.17 -9.45 -13.62
N ASP A 189 11.88 -8.76 -12.73
CA ASP A 189 13.10 -9.23 -12.08
C ASP A 189 12.87 -10.52 -11.26
N ILE A 190 11.71 -10.59 -10.57
CA ILE A 190 11.33 -11.74 -9.74
C ILE A 190 10.63 -12.84 -10.59
N GLY A 191 10.21 -12.52 -11.81
CA GLY A 191 9.50 -13.46 -12.70
C GLY A 191 7.99 -13.61 -12.40
N HIS A 192 7.40 -12.68 -11.67
CA HIS A 192 5.97 -12.70 -11.35
C HIS A 192 5.10 -12.09 -12.45
N LYS A 193 4.06 -12.83 -12.85
CA LYS A 193 3.05 -12.38 -13.83
C LYS A 193 1.78 -11.85 -13.19
N LYS A 194 1.62 -12.02 -11.88
CA LYS A 194 0.47 -11.58 -11.09
C LYS A 194 0.89 -11.16 -9.69
N ILE A 195 0.02 -10.39 -9.05
CA ILE A 195 0.05 -10.07 -7.62
C ILE A 195 -1.37 -10.26 -7.11
N ASP A 196 -1.55 -11.05 -6.05
CA ASP A 196 -2.85 -11.33 -5.46
C ASP A 196 -3.21 -10.25 -4.40
N LEU A 197 -2.21 -9.74 -3.69
CA LEU A 197 -2.36 -8.63 -2.74
C LEU A 197 -1.17 -7.66 -2.83
N ILE A 198 -1.44 -6.36 -2.81
CA ILE A 198 -0.41 -5.33 -2.62
C ILE A 198 -0.76 -4.36 -1.49
N LYS A 199 0.07 -4.35 -0.45
CA LYS A 199 0.12 -3.32 0.60
C LYS A 199 1.16 -2.28 0.18
N ILE A 200 0.79 -1.00 0.26
CA ILE A 200 1.72 0.12 0.06
C ILE A 200 1.57 1.07 1.23
N ASP A 201 2.58 1.11 2.09
CA ASP A 201 2.65 1.94 3.29
C ASP A 201 3.98 2.71 3.30
N ILE A 202 4.08 3.72 2.45
CA ILE A 202 5.30 4.51 2.26
C ILE A 202 5.05 5.97 2.63
N GLU A 203 6.00 6.56 3.36
CA GLU A 203 6.06 7.99 3.64
C GLU A 203 7.07 8.63 2.66
N GLY A 204 6.72 9.72 1.99
CA GLY A 204 7.68 10.51 1.19
C GLY A 204 7.60 10.39 -0.34
N ALA A 205 6.40 10.43 -0.94
CA ALA A 205 6.22 10.67 -2.37
C ALA A 205 5.41 11.94 -2.63
#